data_AF-A0A9P5Q9R4-F1
#
_entry.id   AF-A0A9P5Q9R4-F1
#
_cell.length_a   1.000
_cell.length_b   1.000
_cell.length_c   1.000
_cell.angle_alpha   90.00
_cell.angle_beta   90.00
_cell.angle_gamma   90.00
#
_symmetry.space_group_name_H-M   'P 1'
#
loop_
_entity.id
_entity.type
_entity.pdbx_description
1 polymer ?
#
loop_
_entity_poly.entity_id
_entity_poly.type
_entity_poly.pdbx_seq_one_letter_code
_entity_poly.pdbx_strand_id
1 'polypeptide(L)'
;PAFEGNVKGSVYSCCTANCGPNSWTHIHRDGLNCAGACCTVTSAKGGQLIIWDLKLIFDFPPGSTILLPSALFRHSNIPIQKGEKRVSFTQYTAGGIHRWLEYGGRTEEQYAIQDPVGFEQMLKERPERWRRVLEMFSTIDELRAGIIE
;
A
#
# COMPACT_ATOMS: atom_id res chain seq x y z
N PRO A 1 13.44 -13.68 12.18
CA PRO A 1 13.03 -12.25 12.27
C PRO A 1 11.51 -12.14 12.47
N ALA A 2 11.03 -11.14 13.20
CA ALA A 2 9.60 -10.89 13.42
C ALA A 2 9.21 -9.51 12.85
N PHE A 3 7.97 -9.38 12.38
CA PHE A 3 7.40 -8.11 11.95
C PHE A 3 6.82 -7.37 13.14
N GLU A 4 7.24 -6.13 13.35
CA GLU A 4 6.62 -5.20 14.30
C GLU A 4 6.02 -4.01 13.55
N GLY A 5 4.80 -3.65 13.92
CA GLY A 5 4.12 -2.49 13.34
C GLY A 5 4.74 -1.17 13.78
N ASN A 6 4.48 -0.10 13.02
CA ASN A 6 4.90 1.27 13.30
C ASN A 6 4.41 1.79 14.66
N VAL A 7 3.27 1.28 15.14
CA VAL A 7 2.73 1.52 16.47
C VAL A 7 2.12 0.23 17.01
N LYS A 8 1.94 0.15 18.34
CA LYS A 8 1.34 -1.03 18.99
C LYS A 8 -0.04 -1.34 18.39
N GLY A 9 -0.20 -2.57 17.88
CA GLY A 9 -1.45 -3.04 17.28
C GLY A 9 -1.63 -2.67 15.80
N SER A 10 -0.69 -1.97 15.18
CA SER A 10 -0.72 -1.71 13.74
C SER A 10 -0.24 -2.91 12.93
N VAL A 11 -0.88 -3.11 11.79
CA VAL A 11 -0.47 -4.09 10.76
C VAL A 11 0.51 -3.51 9.74
N TYR A 12 0.84 -2.21 9.85
CA TYR A 12 1.72 -1.49 8.93
C TYR A 12 3.09 -1.27 9.55
N SER A 13 4.16 -1.38 8.76
CA SER A 13 5.52 -1.10 9.24
C SER A 13 5.88 0.38 9.25
N CYS A 14 5.13 1.22 8.53
CA CYS A 14 5.45 2.62 8.35
C CYS A 14 4.19 3.50 8.27
N CYS A 15 4.37 4.79 8.56
CA CYS A 15 3.37 5.82 8.32
C CYS A 15 3.98 7.15 7.91
N THR A 16 3.18 7.99 7.25
CA THR A 16 3.54 9.35 6.87
C THR A 16 2.40 10.30 7.18
N ALA A 17 2.71 11.38 7.90
CA ALA A 17 1.81 12.51 8.09
C ALA A 17 2.11 13.58 7.02
N ASN A 18 1.16 13.81 6.13
CA ASN A 18 1.23 14.81 5.08
C ASN A 18 0.71 16.15 5.61
N CYS A 19 1.56 16.91 6.33
CA CYS A 19 1.17 18.00 7.24
C CYS A 19 0.63 19.32 6.61
N GLY A 20 0.39 19.38 5.30
CA GLY A 20 -0.23 20.55 4.65
C GLY A 20 0.67 21.81 4.58
N PRO A 21 0.10 23.01 4.35
CA PRO A 21 -1.34 23.29 4.21
C PRO A 21 -1.91 22.82 2.87
N ASN A 22 -1.08 22.65 1.84
CA ASN A 22 -1.51 22.19 0.51
C ASN A 22 -0.70 20.95 0.10
N SER A 23 -0.89 19.85 0.83
CA SER A 23 -0.26 18.59 0.44
C SER A 23 -1.06 18.01 -0.72
N TRP A 24 -0.44 18.00 -1.90
CA TRP A 24 -0.92 17.27 -3.05
C TRP A 24 0.20 16.50 -3.74
N THR A 25 -0.15 15.60 -4.65
CA THR A 25 0.78 14.68 -5.32
C THR A 25 0.54 14.67 -6.82
N HIS A 26 1.61 14.65 -7.61
CA HIS A 26 1.51 14.27 -9.03
C HIS A 26 1.08 12.80 -9.18
N ILE A 27 0.68 12.41 -10.38
CA ILE A 27 0.31 11.02 -10.71
C ILE A 27 1.49 10.11 -10.43
N HIS A 28 1.32 9.13 -9.54
CA HIS A 28 2.37 8.18 -9.18
C HIS A 28 1.80 6.81 -8.80
N ARG A 29 2.69 5.85 -8.58
CA ARG A 29 2.45 4.58 -7.88
C ARG A 29 3.46 4.47 -6.76
N ASP A 30 3.06 3.90 -5.65
CA ASP A 30 4.00 3.53 -4.60
C ASP A 30 4.63 2.17 -4.93
N GLY A 31 5.42 2.12 -6.01
CA GLY A 31 5.95 0.86 -6.55
C GLY A 31 6.87 0.09 -5.59
N LEU A 32 7.28 0.71 -4.47
CA LEU A 32 8.07 0.07 -3.42
C LEU A 32 7.21 -0.55 -2.31
N ASN A 33 5.91 -0.27 -2.27
CA ASN A 33 4.99 -0.85 -1.29
C ASN A 33 4.66 -2.31 -1.64
N CYS A 34 4.21 -3.06 -0.64
CA CYS A 34 3.76 -4.43 -0.84
C CYS A 34 2.48 -4.45 -1.67
N ALA A 35 2.52 -5.08 -2.85
CA ALA A 35 1.40 -5.08 -3.78
C ALA A 35 0.13 -5.77 -3.24
N GLY A 36 0.29 -6.77 -2.37
CA GLY A 36 -0.81 -7.47 -1.71
C GLY A 36 -1.31 -6.81 -0.43
N ALA A 37 -0.70 -5.71 0.02
CA ALA A 37 -1.12 -4.99 1.22
C ALA A 37 -1.59 -3.58 0.85
N CYS A 38 -2.89 -3.33 0.99
CA CYS A 38 -3.44 -1.99 0.80
C CYS A 38 -2.86 -1.01 1.82
N CYS A 39 -2.48 0.17 1.36
CA CYS A 39 -2.16 1.29 2.23
C CYS A 39 -3.46 1.87 2.78
N THR A 40 -3.48 2.26 4.06
CA THR A 40 -4.55 3.12 4.56
C THR A 40 -4.18 4.57 4.31
N VAL A 41 -5.04 5.31 3.64
CA VAL A 41 -4.94 6.78 3.60
C VAL A 41 -6.14 7.33 4.34
N THR A 42 -5.91 8.17 5.34
CA THR A 42 -6.95 8.89 6.08
C THR A 42 -6.85 10.36 5.77
N SER A 43 -7.94 10.95 5.29
CA SER A 43 -8.06 12.39 5.07
C SER A 43 -8.31 13.07 6.41
N ALA A 44 -7.42 13.95 6.86
CA ALA A 44 -7.68 14.79 8.03
C ALA A 44 -8.39 16.10 7.63
N LYS A 45 -8.10 16.59 6.42
CA LYS A 45 -8.84 17.65 5.75
C LYS A 45 -8.91 17.33 4.26
N GLY A 46 -10.07 17.58 3.66
CA GLY A 46 -10.58 16.97 2.42
C GLY A 46 -9.77 17.14 1.13
N GLY A 47 -10.46 17.05 -0.01
CA GLY A 47 -9.89 17.09 -1.35
C GLY A 47 -10.36 15.91 -2.19
N GLN A 48 -9.93 15.84 -3.44
CA GLN A 48 -10.30 14.73 -4.33
C GLN A 48 -9.14 13.73 -4.44
N LEU A 49 -9.48 12.46 -4.56
CA LEU A 49 -8.56 11.37 -4.90
C LEU A 49 -8.94 10.84 -6.28
N ILE A 50 -7.92 10.62 -7.11
CA ILE A 50 -8.06 10.09 -8.46
C ILE A 50 -7.35 8.75 -8.53
N ILE A 51 -8.05 7.73 -9.02
CA ILE A 51 -7.49 6.43 -9.39
C ILE A 51 -7.53 6.33 -10.91
N TRP A 52 -6.39 6.64 -11.54
CA TRP A 52 -6.30 6.89 -12.98
C TRP A 52 -6.60 5.66 -13.83
N ASP A 53 -6.08 4.50 -13.42
CA ASP A 53 -6.26 3.24 -14.16
C ASP A 53 -7.73 2.80 -14.19
N LEU A 54 -8.49 3.16 -13.16
CA LEU A 54 -9.92 2.85 -13.04
C LEU A 54 -10.81 3.97 -13.58
N LYS A 55 -10.24 5.11 -14.00
CA LYS A 55 -10.97 6.32 -14.39
C LYS A 55 -11.96 6.79 -13.31
N LEU A 56 -11.57 6.66 -12.04
CA LEU A 56 -12.38 7.06 -10.89
C LEU A 56 -11.85 8.36 -10.30
N ILE A 57 -12.77 9.27 -10.01
CA ILE A 57 -12.56 10.44 -9.19
C ILE A 57 -13.63 10.45 -8.10
N PHE A 58 -13.24 10.73 -6.88
CA PHE A 58 -14.18 10.86 -5.77
C PHE A 58 -13.69 11.89 -4.77
N ASP A 59 -14.67 12.52 -4.12
CA ASP A 59 -14.42 13.39 -2.99
C ASP A 59 -13.95 12.54 -1.81
N PHE A 60 -12.90 12.99 -1.14
CA PHE A 60 -12.28 12.29 -0.03
C PHE A 60 -12.37 13.15 1.24
N PRO A 61 -13.55 13.16 1.90
CA PRO A 61 -13.89 14.12 2.94
C PRO A 61 -13.02 13.98 4.20
N PRO A 62 -12.94 15.01 5.04
CA PRO A 62 -12.28 14.89 6.34
C PRO A 62 -12.84 13.72 7.15
N GLY A 63 -11.95 12.94 7.76
CA GLY A 63 -12.28 11.75 8.55
C GLY A 63 -12.45 10.46 7.75
N SER A 64 -12.49 10.49 6.41
CA SER A 64 -12.61 9.27 5.62
C SER A 64 -11.27 8.53 5.49
N THR A 65 -11.33 7.20 5.50
CA THR A 65 -10.19 6.32 5.25
C THR A 65 -10.46 5.45 4.03
N ILE A 66 -9.46 5.26 3.18
CA ILE A 66 -9.49 4.31 2.07
C ILE A 66 -8.39 3.25 2.24
N LEU A 67 -8.72 2.01 1.89
CA LEU A 67 -7.75 0.94 1.62
C LEU A 67 -7.35 1.02 0.15
N LEU A 68 -6.17 1.57 -0.11
CA LEU A 68 -5.68 1.85 -1.45
C LEU A 68 -4.60 0.82 -1.87
N PRO A 69 -4.79 0.09 -2.99
CA PRO A 69 -3.75 -0.75 -3.59
C PRO A 69 -2.68 0.12 -4.27
N SER A 70 -1.93 0.89 -3.48
CA SER A 70 -1.15 2.04 -3.97
C SER A 70 0.06 1.65 -4.83
N ALA A 71 0.54 0.42 -4.70
CA ALA A 71 1.57 -0.17 -5.57
C ALA A 71 1.01 -0.61 -6.94
N LEU A 72 -0.29 -0.92 -7.03
CA LEU A 72 -0.93 -1.44 -8.24
C LEU A 72 -1.44 -0.31 -9.13
N PHE A 73 -2.17 0.65 -8.55
CA PHE A 73 -2.86 1.69 -9.31
C PHE A 73 -2.17 3.04 -9.26
N ARG A 74 -2.09 3.69 -10.41
CA ARG A 74 -1.72 5.09 -10.54
C ARG A 74 -2.76 5.95 -9.84
N HIS A 75 -2.30 6.76 -8.91
CA HIS A 75 -3.17 7.62 -8.12
C HIS A 75 -2.54 9.00 -7.89
N SER A 76 -3.41 9.95 -7.57
CA SER A 76 -3.02 11.29 -7.15
C SER A 76 -4.16 11.93 -6.40
N ASN A 77 -3.84 12.88 -5.54
CA ASN A 77 -4.80 13.89 -5.09
C ASN A 77 -4.54 15.21 -5.83
N ILE A 78 -5.56 16.04 -5.95
CA ILE A 78 -5.46 17.31 -6.69
C ILE A 78 -5.14 18.48 -5.76
N PRO A 79 -4.56 19.58 -6.29
CA PRO A 79 -4.46 20.83 -5.57
C PRO A 79 -5.83 21.32 -5.07
N ILE A 80 -5.86 21.82 -3.85
CA ILE A 80 -7.04 22.47 -3.25
C ILE A 80 -7.08 23.97 -3.59
N GLN A 81 -8.22 24.62 -3.36
CA GLN A 81 -8.37 26.05 -3.64
C GLN A 81 -7.51 26.91 -2.69
N LYS A 82 -7.24 28.16 -3.11
CA LYS A 82 -6.50 29.11 -2.28
C LYS A 82 -7.23 29.35 -0.96
N GLY A 83 -6.55 29.12 0.15
CA GLY A 83 -7.08 29.30 1.51
C GLY A 83 -7.62 28.01 2.15
N GLU A 84 -7.78 26.94 1.37
CA GLU A 84 -8.11 25.63 1.91
C GLU A 84 -6.89 24.95 2.55
N LYS A 85 -7.15 23.92 3.37
CA LYS A 85 -6.10 23.09 3.97
C LYS A 85 -6.36 21.62 3.65
N ARG A 86 -5.32 20.90 3.24
CA ARG A 86 -5.33 19.46 3.03
C ARG A 86 -4.21 18.80 3.83
N VAL A 87 -4.61 17.83 4.62
CA VAL A 87 -3.73 17.01 5.45
C VAL A 87 -4.22 15.59 5.36
N SER A 88 -3.29 14.64 5.24
CA SER A 88 -3.61 13.22 5.27
C SER A 88 -2.61 12.44 6.10
N PHE A 89 -3.03 11.28 6.57
CA PHE A 89 -2.18 10.32 7.24
C PHE A 89 -2.20 9.01 6.46
N THR A 90 -1.04 8.54 6.05
CA THR A 90 -0.91 7.30 5.29
C THR A 90 -0.17 6.26 6.12
N GLN A 91 -0.61 5.00 6.07
CA GLN A 91 0.12 3.86 6.63
C GLN A 91 0.31 2.81 5.55
N TYR A 92 1.48 2.20 5.54
CA TYR A 92 1.92 1.31 4.47
C TYR A 92 3.04 0.39 4.94
N THR A 93 3.27 -0.67 4.17
CA THR A 93 4.40 -1.58 4.36
C THR A 93 5.17 -1.69 3.07
N ALA A 94 6.48 -1.44 3.12
CA ALA A 94 7.36 -1.60 1.97
C ALA A 94 7.45 -3.09 1.58
N GLY A 95 7.35 -3.41 0.30
CA GLY A 95 7.45 -4.79 -0.20
C GLY A 95 8.82 -5.41 0.08
N GLY A 96 9.87 -4.59 0.21
CA GLY A 96 11.20 -5.04 0.63
C GLY A 96 11.23 -5.66 2.02
N ILE A 97 10.37 -5.22 2.95
CA ILE A 97 10.28 -5.78 4.30
C ILE A 97 9.73 -7.21 4.23
N HIS A 98 8.70 -7.45 3.42
CA HIS A 98 8.18 -8.81 3.20
C HIS A 98 9.22 -9.73 2.58
N ARG A 99 9.96 -9.26 1.56
CA ARG A 99 11.05 -10.07 0.96
C ARG A 99 12.14 -10.40 1.99
N TRP A 100 12.54 -9.43 2.79
CA TRP A 100 13.53 -9.65 3.84
C TRP A 100 13.06 -10.70 4.88
N LEU A 101 11.78 -10.68 5.23
CA LEU A 101 11.16 -11.70 6.09
C LEU A 101 11.09 -13.08 5.42
N GLU A 102 10.66 -13.15 4.15
CA GLU A 102 10.66 -14.38 3.33
C GLU A 102 12.06 -14.99 3.23
N TYR A 103 13.09 -14.14 3.12
CA TYR A 103 14.48 -14.55 3.11
C TYR A 103 15.02 -14.88 4.51
N GLY A 104 14.20 -14.92 5.56
CA GLY A 104 14.65 -15.27 6.91
C GLY A 104 15.52 -14.20 7.58
N GLY A 105 15.41 -12.95 7.15
CA GLY A 105 16.09 -11.80 7.76
C GLY A 105 17.37 -11.39 7.03
N ARG A 106 17.44 -11.67 5.74
CA ARG A 106 18.62 -11.50 4.90
C ARG A 106 18.31 -10.58 3.73
N THR A 107 19.32 -9.84 3.27
CA THR A 107 19.23 -9.19 1.95
C THR A 107 19.13 -10.26 0.86
N GLU A 108 18.73 -9.88 -0.36
CA GLU A 108 18.67 -10.82 -1.47
C GLU A 108 20.06 -11.42 -1.77
N GLU A 109 21.11 -10.61 -1.70
CA GLU A 109 22.49 -11.04 -1.90
C GLU A 109 22.92 -12.05 -0.82
N GLN A 110 22.59 -11.78 0.44
CA GLN A 110 22.86 -12.70 1.55
C GLN A 110 22.08 -14.00 1.39
N TYR A 111 20.82 -13.92 0.95
CA TYR A 111 19.98 -15.10 0.72
C TYR A 111 20.54 -15.97 -0.41
N ALA A 112 20.92 -15.36 -1.53
CA ALA A 112 21.50 -16.06 -2.67
C ALA A 112 22.81 -16.79 -2.33
N ILE A 113 23.67 -16.17 -1.50
CA ILE A 113 24.95 -16.76 -1.08
C ILE A 113 24.73 -17.88 -0.05
N GLN A 114 23.86 -17.66 0.94
CA GLN A 114 23.72 -18.56 2.09
C GLN A 114 22.72 -19.70 1.84
N ASP A 115 21.77 -19.52 0.92
CA ASP A 115 20.75 -20.51 0.56
C ASP A 115 20.48 -20.49 -0.96
N PRO A 116 21.43 -20.99 -1.77
CA PRO A 116 21.32 -20.97 -3.23
C PRO A 116 20.16 -21.82 -3.76
N VAL A 117 19.79 -22.91 -3.05
CA VAL A 117 18.67 -23.77 -3.43
C VAL A 117 17.34 -23.04 -3.25
N GLY A 118 17.15 -22.40 -2.09
CA GLY A 118 15.97 -21.58 -1.85
C GLY A 118 15.88 -20.37 -2.79
N PHE A 119 17.02 -19.74 -3.09
CA PHE A 119 17.08 -18.65 -4.06
C PHE A 119 16.69 -19.09 -5.48
N GLU A 120 17.19 -20.24 -5.95
CA GLU A 120 16.80 -20.78 -7.26
C GLU A 120 15.30 -21.09 -7.33
N GLN A 121 14.73 -21.66 -6.26
CA GLN A 121 13.28 -21.88 -6.17
C GLN A 121 12.51 -20.55 -6.21
N MET A 122 12.93 -19.55 -5.43
CA MET A 122 12.31 -18.22 -5.43
C MET A 122 12.31 -17.60 -6.83
N LEU A 123 13.42 -17.70 -7.57
CA LEU A 123 13.50 -17.20 -8.94
C LEU A 123 12.52 -17.91 -9.89
N LYS A 124 12.29 -19.21 -9.72
CA LYS A 124 11.28 -19.98 -10.48
C LYS A 124 9.86 -19.55 -10.15
N GLU A 125 9.58 -19.20 -8.90
CA GLU A 125 8.24 -18.76 -8.45
C GLU A 125 7.96 -17.28 -8.76
N ARG A 126 9.00 -16.45 -8.92
CA ARG A 126 8.88 -15.00 -9.12
C ARG A 126 7.92 -14.58 -10.25
N PRO A 127 7.91 -15.23 -11.44
CA PRO A 127 6.97 -14.89 -12.51
C PRO A 127 5.50 -15.12 -12.12
N GLU A 128 5.23 -15.97 -11.14
CA GLU A 128 3.89 -16.37 -10.70
C GLU A 128 3.38 -15.57 -9.50
N ARG A 129 4.25 -14.76 -8.88
CA ARG A 129 3.93 -14.01 -7.65
C ARG A 129 2.73 -13.07 -7.81
N TRP A 130 2.50 -12.54 -9.01
CA TRP A 130 1.35 -11.67 -9.27
C TRP A 130 0.01 -12.39 -9.08
N ARG A 131 -0.09 -13.69 -9.39
CA ARG A 131 -1.31 -14.48 -9.20
C ARG A 131 -1.64 -14.58 -7.71
N ARG A 132 -0.64 -14.94 -6.90
CA ARG A 132 -0.77 -14.98 -5.44
C ARG A 132 -1.19 -13.63 -4.86
N VAL A 133 -0.62 -12.52 -5.37
CA VAL A 133 -1.03 -11.18 -4.93
C VAL A 133 -2.49 -10.88 -5.26
N LEU A 134 -2.98 -11.27 -6.44
CA LEU A 134 -4.39 -11.07 -6.79
C LEU A 134 -5.33 -11.89 -5.92
N GLU A 135 -4.95 -13.13 -5.58
CA GLU A 135 -5.71 -14.02 -4.70
C GLU A 135 -5.84 -13.48 -3.26
N MET A 136 -5.00 -12.52 -2.85
CA MET A 136 -5.11 -11.86 -1.54
C MET A 136 -6.24 -10.83 -1.47
N PHE A 137 -6.78 -10.38 -2.62
CA PHE A 137 -7.89 -9.43 -2.64
C PHE A 137 -9.23 -10.15 -2.60
N SER A 138 -10.16 -9.62 -1.82
CA SER A 138 -11.53 -10.13 -1.80
C SER A 138 -12.21 -9.94 -3.15
N THR A 139 -12.92 -10.98 -3.58
CA THR A 139 -13.89 -10.90 -4.67
C THR A 139 -15.12 -10.09 -4.25
N ILE A 140 -15.91 -9.66 -5.23
CA ILE A 140 -17.16 -8.93 -4.97
C ILE A 140 -18.13 -9.79 -4.15
N ASP A 141 -18.18 -11.10 -4.41
CA ASP A 141 -19.08 -12.02 -3.71
C ASP A 141 -18.64 -12.23 -2.26
N GLU A 142 -17.34 -12.36 -2.00
CA GLU A 142 -16.81 -12.42 -0.62
C GLU A 142 -17.07 -11.12 0.14
N LEU A 143 -16.92 -9.96 -0.51
CA LEU A 143 -17.24 -8.67 0.10
C LEU A 143 -18.73 -8.59 0.46
N ARG A 144 -19.62 -8.99 -0.46
CA ARG A 144 -21.08 -8.99 -0.21
C ARG A 144 -21.47 -9.93 0.92
N ALA A 145 -20.87 -11.13 0.97
CA ALA A 145 -21.14 -12.10 2.03
C ALA A 145 -20.70 -11.61 3.42
N GLY A 146 -19.72 -10.69 3.47
CA GLY A 146 -19.20 -10.11 4.72
C GLY A 146 -19.95 -8.87 5.22
N ILE A 147 -20.89 -8.31 4.45
CA ILE A 147 -21.70 -7.17 4.92
C ILE A 147 -22.74 -7.72 5.89
N ILE A 148 -22.54 -7.43 7.18
CA ILE A 148 -23.56 -7.66 8.21
C ILE A 148 -24.48 -6.44 8.18
N GLU A 149 -25.75 -6.63 7.82
CA GLU A 149 -26.80 -5.60 7.90
C GLU A 149 -27.10 -5.19 9.35
#